data_AF-L2FFI8-F1
#
_entry.id   AF-L2FFI8-F1
#
_cell.length_a   1.000
_cell.length_b   1.000
_cell.length_c   1.000
_cell.angle_alpha   90.00
_cell.angle_beta   90.00
_cell.angle_gamma   90.00
#
_symmetry.space_group_name_H-M   'P 1'
#
loop_
_entity.id
_entity.type
_entity.pdbx_description
1 polymer ?
#
loop_
_entity_poly.entity_id
_entity_poly.type
_entity_poly.pdbx_seq_one_letter_code
_entity_poly.pdbx_strand_id
1 'polypeptide(L)'
;MAPAWLEKYIVRVDATPDPRRNNEQPVLELNYTALVGHRRIVGVNGDTVPRYEVKRRAILGAWGDKCDVTSPVDGNREVATFDFHSLPPSTEIQFAQHNRKVIIKATEGQFEPRSELPRLHWKATGMAVYGKASWELRDDSNLVMSVAIDDRQVNGVISLWRSQLEPATVEELVVVGISKIEDYRRMLRTSKTASVQAAASAAWLAAS
;
A
#
# COMPACT_ATOMS: atom_id res chain seq x y z
N MET A 1 -9.81 9.10 23.35
CA MET A 1 -10.43 7.84 22.90
C MET A 1 -10.01 7.57 21.47
N ALA A 2 -9.70 6.31 21.14
CA ALA A 2 -9.47 5.89 19.77
C ALA A 2 -10.79 5.94 18.98
N PRO A 3 -10.81 6.25 17.68
CA PRO A 3 -12.02 6.14 16.88
C PRO A 3 -12.53 4.69 16.84
N ALA A 4 -13.85 4.48 16.78
CA ALA A 4 -14.45 3.13 16.78
C ALA A 4 -13.97 2.22 15.62
N TRP A 5 -13.51 2.81 14.50
CA TRP A 5 -12.88 2.04 13.43
C TRP A 5 -11.53 1.44 13.87
N LEU A 6 -10.76 2.18 14.66
CA LEU A 6 -9.44 1.80 15.13
C LEU A 6 -9.52 0.76 16.25
N GLU A 7 -10.53 0.85 17.11
CA GLU A 7 -10.80 -0.15 18.16
C GLU A 7 -11.08 -1.55 17.58
N LYS A 8 -11.71 -1.64 16.40
CA LYS A 8 -11.92 -2.94 15.71
C LYS A 8 -10.61 -3.61 15.29
N TYR A 9 -9.59 -2.84 14.96
CA TYR A 9 -8.32 -3.36 14.49
C TYR A 9 -7.29 -3.61 15.60
N ILE A 10 -7.39 -2.90 16.73
CA ILE A 10 -6.45 -3.05 17.86
C ILE A 10 -6.73 -4.33 18.66
N VAL A 11 -7.95 -4.87 18.65
CA VAL A 11 -8.39 -5.83 19.69
C VAL A 11 -8.82 -7.22 19.19
N ARG A 12 -9.17 -7.42 17.90
CA ARG A 12 -9.97 -8.61 17.49
C ARG A 12 -9.28 -9.71 16.70
N VAL A 13 -8.07 -9.50 16.20
CA VAL A 13 -7.35 -10.49 15.39
C VAL A 13 -5.99 -10.73 16.05
N ASP A 14 -5.50 -11.98 16.03
CA ASP A 14 -4.10 -12.25 16.38
C ASP A 14 -3.22 -11.27 15.59
N ALA A 15 -2.67 -10.27 16.27
CA ALA A 15 -1.88 -9.23 15.64
C ALA A 15 -0.41 -9.66 15.49
N THR A 16 -0.06 -10.90 15.84
CA THR A 16 1.32 -11.37 15.81
C THR A 16 1.82 -11.37 14.36
N PRO A 17 2.90 -10.61 14.07
CA PRO A 17 3.58 -10.67 12.79
C PRO A 17 4.11 -12.08 12.48
N ASP A 18 4.16 -12.42 11.20
CA ASP A 18 4.88 -13.62 10.74
C ASP A 18 6.36 -13.55 11.18
N PRO A 19 6.92 -14.61 11.77
CA PRO A 19 8.28 -14.59 12.31
C PRO A 19 9.34 -14.34 11.25
N ARG A 20 9.07 -14.67 9.98
CA ARG A 20 9.98 -14.42 8.85
C ARG A 20 10.35 -12.96 8.73
N ARG A 21 9.45 -12.04 9.09
CA ARG A 21 9.69 -10.59 9.05
C ARG A 21 10.86 -10.12 9.91
N ASN A 22 11.25 -10.89 10.92
CA ASN A 22 12.37 -10.56 11.81
C ASN A 22 13.58 -11.48 11.61
N ASN A 23 13.40 -12.63 10.96
CA ASN A 23 14.41 -13.69 10.89
C ASN A 23 14.96 -13.93 9.48
N GLU A 24 14.30 -13.41 8.45
CA GLU A 24 14.60 -13.68 7.05
C GLU A 24 14.57 -12.38 6.23
N GLN A 25 15.11 -12.43 5.01
CA GLN A 25 15.02 -11.32 4.05
C GLN A 25 13.90 -11.57 3.04
N PRO A 26 13.10 -10.55 2.69
CA PRO A 26 12.11 -10.67 1.64
C PRO A 26 12.75 -10.84 0.26
N VAL A 27 12.01 -11.47 -0.67
CA VAL A 27 12.42 -11.65 -2.07
C VAL A 27 12.55 -10.31 -2.79
N LEU A 28 11.66 -9.37 -2.47
CA LEU A 28 11.69 -8.01 -2.99
C LEU A 28 11.27 -7.05 -1.88
N GLU A 29 12.02 -5.98 -1.69
CA GLU A 29 11.67 -4.89 -0.78
C GLU A 29 11.60 -3.56 -1.54
N LEU A 30 10.47 -2.89 -1.39
CA LEU A 30 10.19 -1.60 -2.01
C LEU A 30 9.98 -0.55 -0.93
N ASN A 31 10.73 0.54 -1.03
CA ASN A 31 10.59 1.72 -0.21
C ASN A 31 9.51 2.61 -0.80
N TYR A 32 8.56 3.01 0.03
CA TYR A 32 7.56 4.02 -0.26
C TYR A 32 7.94 5.31 0.48
N THR A 33 7.93 6.45 -0.22
CA THR A 33 8.14 7.76 0.40
C THR A 33 7.09 8.75 -0.05
N ALA A 34 6.43 9.39 0.91
CA ALA A 34 5.55 10.51 0.66
C ALA A 34 6.35 11.81 0.53
N LEU A 35 6.23 12.47 -0.63
CA LEU A 35 6.87 13.75 -0.92
C LEU A 35 5.87 14.91 -0.82
N VAL A 36 6.41 16.13 -0.82
CA VAL A 36 5.63 17.37 -0.88
C VAL A 36 4.71 17.36 -2.12
N GLY A 37 3.54 17.99 -1.98
CA GLY A 37 2.58 18.13 -3.10
C GLY A 37 1.76 16.87 -3.39
N HIS A 38 1.57 15.99 -2.41
CA HIS A 38 0.80 14.75 -2.55
C HIS A 38 1.32 13.81 -3.66
N ARG A 39 2.63 13.86 -3.91
CA ARG A 39 3.37 12.91 -4.75
C ARG A 39 3.98 11.86 -3.86
N ARG A 40 3.95 10.59 -4.27
CA ARG A 40 4.66 9.50 -3.58
C ARG A 40 5.43 8.70 -4.60
N ILE A 41 6.57 8.21 -4.18
CA ILE A 41 7.46 7.43 -5.02
C ILE A 41 7.75 6.10 -4.34
N VAL A 42 7.86 5.07 -5.17
CA VAL A 42 8.11 3.69 -4.74
C VAL A 42 9.22 3.11 -5.58
N GLY A 43 10.17 2.42 -4.94
CA GLY A 43 11.27 1.77 -5.63
C GLY A 43 12.18 1.00 -4.69
N VAL A 44 13.24 0.45 -5.23
CA VAL A 44 14.24 -0.35 -4.49
C VAL A 44 15.39 0.57 -4.08
N ASN A 45 16.05 0.23 -2.97
CA ASN A 45 17.23 0.96 -2.53
C ASN A 45 18.31 0.95 -3.61
N GLY A 46 18.85 2.13 -3.93
CA GLY A 46 19.85 2.32 -4.98
C GLY A 46 19.26 2.57 -6.37
N ASP A 47 17.93 2.54 -6.55
CA ASP A 47 17.31 2.98 -7.80
C ASP A 47 17.66 4.46 -8.08
N THR A 48 17.96 4.79 -9.33
CA THR A 48 18.17 6.19 -9.77
C THR A 48 16.85 6.85 -10.21
N VAL A 49 15.85 6.04 -10.56
CA VAL A 49 14.52 6.45 -10.98
C VAL A 49 13.48 5.62 -10.24
N PRO A 50 12.41 6.23 -9.68
CA PRO A 50 11.35 5.48 -9.00
C PRO A 50 10.64 4.49 -9.93
N ARG A 51 10.40 3.27 -9.44
CA ARG A 51 9.63 2.26 -10.17
C ARG A 51 8.17 2.64 -10.32
N TYR A 52 7.59 3.21 -9.26
CA TYR A 52 6.22 3.70 -9.30
C TYR A 52 6.15 5.12 -8.73
N GLU A 53 5.19 5.87 -9.25
CA GLU A 53 4.80 7.16 -8.73
C GLU A 53 3.29 7.18 -8.50
N VAL A 54 2.88 7.70 -7.34
CA VAL A 54 1.49 7.82 -6.95
C VAL A 54 1.15 9.29 -6.80
N LYS A 55 0.17 9.75 -7.57
CA LYS A 55 -0.36 11.11 -7.46
C LYS A 55 -1.82 11.05 -7.04
N ARG A 56 -2.19 11.86 -6.07
CA ARG A 56 -3.61 11.98 -5.70
C ARG A 56 -4.31 12.88 -6.70
N ARG A 57 -5.50 12.50 -7.13
CA ARG A 57 -6.31 13.33 -8.03
C ARG A 57 -7.14 14.30 -7.20
N ALA A 58 -7.01 15.60 -7.47
CA ALA A 58 -7.92 16.60 -6.95
C ALA A 58 -9.12 16.73 -7.88
N ILE A 59 -10.33 16.74 -7.33
CA ILE A 59 -11.56 17.05 -8.06
C ILE A 59 -12.10 18.34 -7.47
N LEU A 60 -12.22 19.38 -8.29
CA LEU A 60 -12.70 20.72 -7.89
C LEU A 60 -11.95 21.31 -6.68
N GLY A 61 -10.63 21.15 -6.63
CA GLY A 61 -9.78 21.69 -5.55
C GLY A 61 -9.82 20.90 -4.24
N ALA A 62 -10.72 19.91 -4.09
CA ALA A 62 -10.68 18.95 -3.01
C ALA A 62 -9.84 17.73 -3.41
N TRP A 63 -8.87 17.36 -2.57
CA TRP A 63 -8.10 16.12 -2.77
C TRP A 63 -9.03 14.92 -2.60
N GLY A 64 -9.41 14.31 -3.73
CA GLY A 64 -10.44 13.29 -3.80
C GLY A 64 -9.97 11.90 -3.34
N ASP A 65 -10.88 10.94 -3.40
CA ASP A 65 -10.62 9.54 -3.04
C ASP A 65 -9.95 8.73 -4.16
N LYS A 66 -9.34 9.42 -5.13
CA LYS A 66 -8.69 8.78 -6.28
C LYS A 66 -7.20 9.04 -6.32
N CYS A 67 -6.44 8.03 -6.71
CA CYS A 67 -5.01 8.13 -6.93
C CYS A 67 -4.65 7.50 -8.27
N ASP A 68 -3.72 8.13 -8.98
CA ASP A 68 -3.15 7.65 -10.23
C ASP A 68 -1.77 7.07 -9.92
N VAL A 69 -1.50 5.88 -10.47
CA VAL A 69 -0.21 5.19 -10.36
C VAL A 69 0.42 5.12 -11.75
N THR A 70 1.63 5.65 -11.88
CA THR A 70 2.45 5.56 -13.09
C THR A 70 3.78 4.86 -12.80
N SER A 71 4.45 4.40 -13.85
CA SER A 71 5.80 3.81 -13.78
C SER A 71 6.80 4.77 -14.47
N PRO A 72 7.54 5.60 -13.70
CA PRO A 72 8.55 6.49 -14.27
C PRO A 72 9.69 5.75 -14.98
N VAL A 73 10.12 4.59 -14.45
CA VAL A 73 11.14 3.73 -15.10
C VAL A 73 10.68 3.23 -16.47
N ASP A 74 9.39 3.04 -16.68
CA ASP A 74 8.79 2.66 -17.96
C ASP A 74 8.29 3.88 -18.76
N GLY A 75 8.95 5.03 -18.64
CA GLY A 75 8.60 6.23 -19.41
C GLY A 75 7.27 6.87 -19.00
N ASN A 76 6.94 6.86 -17.71
CA ASN A 76 5.68 7.35 -17.14
C ASN A 76 4.43 6.60 -17.62
N ARG A 77 4.59 5.32 -17.97
CA ARG A 77 3.46 4.44 -18.31
C ARG A 77 2.39 4.46 -17.21
N GLU A 78 1.12 4.55 -17.60
CA GLU A 78 0.00 4.38 -16.66
C GLU A 78 -0.09 2.91 -16.19
N VAL A 79 -0.14 2.72 -14.88
CA VAL A 79 -0.16 1.38 -14.25
C VAL A 79 -1.56 1.09 -13.73
N ALA A 80 -2.07 1.94 -12.85
CA ALA A 80 -3.38 1.74 -12.24
C ALA A 80 -4.00 3.04 -11.73
N THR A 81 -5.31 3.02 -11.52
CA THR A 81 -6.04 4.03 -10.75
C THR A 81 -6.65 3.38 -9.51
N PHE A 82 -6.55 4.05 -8.36
CA PHE A 82 -7.28 3.71 -7.14
C PHE A 82 -8.53 4.57 -7.02
N ASP A 83 -9.64 3.98 -6.61
CA ASP A 83 -10.83 4.67 -6.17
C ASP A 83 -11.26 4.12 -4.81
N PHE A 84 -11.22 4.98 -3.79
CA PHE A 84 -11.56 4.57 -2.44
C PHE A 84 -13.01 4.97 -2.12
N HIS A 85 -13.95 4.06 -2.36
CA HIS A 85 -15.36 4.30 -2.06
C HIS A 85 -15.64 4.31 -0.57
N SER A 86 -16.59 5.17 -0.17
CA SER A 86 -17.02 5.29 1.23
C SER A 86 -18.29 4.49 1.54
N LEU A 87 -19.10 4.14 0.54
CA LEU A 87 -20.41 3.50 0.72
C LEU A 87 -20.75 2.53 -0.43
N PRO A 88 -20.64 1.20 -0.22
CA PRO A 88 -19.97 0.54 0.91
C PRO A 88 -18.45 0.79 0.89
N PRO A 89 -17.77 0.84 2.05
CA PRO A 89 -16.32 1.05 2.11
C PRO A 89 -15.55 -0.02 1.33
N SER A 90 -14.86 0.39 0.28
CA SER A 90 -14.07 -0.50 -0.57
C SER A 90 -12.93 0.26 -1.25
N THR A 91 -11.89 -0.49 -1.61
CA THR A 91 -10.83 -0.01 -2.50
C THR A 91 -11.02 -0.67 -3.85
N GLU A 92 -11.22 0.13 -4.89
CA GLU A 92 -11.21 -0.33 -6.27
C GLU A 92 -9.87 0.02 -6.92
N ILE A 93 -9.30 -0.93 -7.63
CA ILE A 93 -8.04 -0.79 -8.36
C ILE A 93 -8.32 -1.15 -9.81
N GLN A 94 -8.18 -0.19 -10.70
CA GLN A 94 -8.29 -0.40 -12.14
C GLN A 94 -6.91 -0.41 -12.77
N PHE A 95 -6.48 -1.55 -13.31
CA PHE A 95 -5.21 -1.69 -14.02
C PHE A 95 -5.34 -1.28 -15.48
N ALA A 96 -4.39 -0.48 -15.96
CA ALA A 96 -4.43 0.11 -17.30
C ALA A 96 -4.18 -0.92 -18.41
N GLN A 97 -3.14 -1.77 -18.28
CA GLN A 97 -2.67 -2.64 -19.37
C GLN A 97 -3.59 -3.83 -19.70
N HIS A 98 -4.57 -4.16 -18.86
CA HIS A 98 -5.35 -5.40 -19.01
C HIS A 98 -6.86 -5.24 -18.73
N ASN A 99 -7.32 -4.00 -18.52
CA ASN A 99 -8.69 -3.71 -18.09
C ASN A 99 -9.15 -4.53 -16.86
N ARG A 100 -8.19 -4.92 -16.00
CA ARG A 100 -8.45 -5.72 -14.80
C ARG A 100 -8.89 -4.79 -13.68
N LYS A 101 -10.04 -5.10 -13.09
CA LYS A 101 -10.56 -4.41 -11.90
C LYS A 101 -10.46 -5.30 -10.67
N VAL A 102 -9.75 -4.87 -9.63
CA VAL A 102 -9.73 -5.51 -8.31
C VAL A 102 -10.60 -4.70 -7.35
N ILE A 103 -11.44 -5.36 -6.57
CA ILE A 103 -12.29 -4.72 -5.56
C ILE A 103 -12.00 -5.39 -4.22
N ILE A 104 -11.50 -4.61 -3.26
CA ILE A 104 -11.22 -5.08 -1.89
C ILE A 104 -12.21 -4.38 -0.97
N LYS A 105 -13.23 -5.11 -0.50
CA LYS A 105 -14.19 -4.57 0.48
C LYS A 105 -13.51 -4.44 1.84
N ALA A 106 -13.74 -3.34 2.55
CA ALA A 106 -13.10 -3.12 3.85
C ALA A 106 -13.49 -4.18 4.91
N THR A 107 -14.67 -4.79 4.77
CA THR A 107 -15.19 -5.83 5.68
C THR A 107 -14.54 -7.20 5.45
N GLU A 108 -14.13 -7.50 4.22
CA GLU A 108 -13.55 -8.78 3.84
C GLU A 108 -12.02 -8.69 3.83
N GLY A 109 -11.49 -7.62 3.25
CA GLY A 109 -10.05 -7.44 3.07
C GLY A 109 -9.43 -8.49 2.15
N GLN A 110 -10.22 -9.12 1.28
CA GLN A 110 -9.79 -10.21 0.41
C GLN A 110 -9.86 -9.81 -1.06
N PHE A 111 -9.05 -10.46 -1.89
CA PHE A 111 -9.18 -10.43 -3.35
C PHE A 111 -8.55 -11.66 -3.99
N GLU A 112 -8.91 -11.90 -5.26
CA GLU A 112 -8.34 -12.97 -6.08
C GLU A 112 -7.27 -12.37 -7.00
N PRO A 113 -6.00 -12.75 -6.86
CA PRO A 113 -4.93 -12.26 -7.73
C PRO A 113 -5.03 -12.86 -9.13
N ARG A 114 -4.33 -12.27 -10.12
CA ARG A 114 -4.30 -12.75 -11.51
C ARG A 114 -3.60 -14.10 -11.69
N SER A 115 -2.58 -14.36 -10.88
CA SER A 115 -1.79 -15.60 -10.87
C SER A 115 -2.59 -16.81 -10.39
N GLU A 116 -1.98 -18.00 -10.49
CA GLU A 116 -2.40 -19.22 -9.79
C GLU A 116 -2.32 -19.15 -8.25
N LEU A 117 -1.99 -17.98 -7.69
CA LEU A 117 -2.09 -17.78 -6.24
C LEU A 117 -3.56 -17.94 -5.81
N PRO A 118 -3.79 -18.60 -4.67
CA PRO A 118 -5.13 -18.66 -4.09
C PRO A 118 -5.59 -17.26 -3.66
N ARG A 119 -6.85 -17.17 -3.24
CA ARG A 119 -7.43 -15.95 -2.68
C ARG A 119 -6.54 -15.41 -1.55
N LEU A 120 -6.25 -14.12 -1.61
CA LEU A 120 -5.42 -13.45 -0.64
C LEU A 120 -6.27 -12.61 0.31
N HIS A 121 -5.83 -12.50 1.57
CA HIS A 121 -6.52 -11.73 2.60
C HIS A 121 -5.55 -10.89 3.43
N TRP A 122 -6.01 -9.68 3.80
CA TRP A 122 -5.27 -8.78 4.68
C TRP A 122 -5.46 -9.15 6.15
N LYS A 123 -4.34 -9.36 6.85
CA LYS A 123 -4.23 -9.46 8.32
C LYS A 123 -3.54 -8.21 8.85
N ALA A 124 -4.16 -7.48 9.79
CA ALA A 124 -3.46 -6.39 10.48
C ALA A 124 -2.51 -6.96 11.53
N THR A 125 -1.27 -6.46 11.61
CA THR A 125 -0.21 -7.02 12.48
C THR A 125 0.48 -5.99 13.38
N GLY A 126 0.03 -4.74 13.33
CA GLY A 126 0.49 -3.71 14.23
C GLY A 126 -0.15 -2.40 13.84
N MET A 127 -0.90 -1.77 14.73
CA MET A 127 -1.45 -0.45 14.48
C MET A 127 -1.34 0.39 15.74
N ALA A 128 -0.60 1.48 15.64
CA ALA A 128 -0.60 2.54 16.64
C ALA A 128 -1.71 3.54 16.32
N VAL A 129 -2.28 4.12 17.38
CA VAL A 129 -3.27 5.18 17.27
C VAL A 129 -2.61 6.38 16.61
N TYR A 130 -3.04 6.69 15.38
CA TYR A 130 -2.48 7.79 14.58
C TYR A 130 -0.96 7.70 14.36
N GLY A 131 -0.42 6.50 14.20
CA GLY A 131 1.03 6.29 14.08
C GLY A 131 1.39 5.21 13.07
N LYS A 132 2.41 4.40 13.38
CA LYS A 132 2.79 3.27 12.55
C LYS A 132 1.64 2.30 12.36
N ALA A 133 1.64 1.65 11.20
CA ALA A 133 0.72 0.57 10.91
C ALA A 133 1.38 -0.47 10.01
N SER A 134 1.02 -1.74 10.19
CA SER A 134 1.47 -2.83 9.34
C SER A 134 0.38 -3.87 9.10
N TRP A 135 0.44 -4.45 7.91
CA TRP A 135 -0.45 -5.49 7.43
C TRP A 135 0.34 -6.58 6.74
N GLU A 136 -0.23 -7.77 6.72
CA GLU A 136 0.24 -8.92 5.96
C GLU A 136 -0.85 -9.32 5.00
N LEU A 137 -0.48 -9.52 3.74
CA LEU A 137 -1.28 -10.18 2.75
C LEU A 137 -0.88 -11.65 2.75
N ARG A 138 -1.84 -12.52 3.05
CA ARG A 138 -1.63 -13.95 3.23
C ARG A 138 -2.53 -14.75 2.29
N ASP A 139 -2.05 -15.91 1.87
CA ASP A 139 -2.95 -17.00 1.49
C ASP A 139 -3.40 -17.77 2.74
N ASP A 140 -4.10 -18.89 2.58
CA ASP A 140 -4.66 -19.69 3.68
C ASP A 140 -3.65 -20.05 4.78
N SER A 141 -2.34 -20.04 4.50
CA SER A 141 -1.33 -20.34 5.53
C SER A 141 -0.06 -19.50 5.44
N ASN A 142 0.27 -18.95 4.27
CA ASN A 142 1.57 -18.35 3.99
C ASN A 142 1.47 -16.84 3.86
N LEU A 143 2.43 -16.14 4.46
CA LEU A 143 2.67 -14.73 4.16
C LEU A 143 3.21 -14.58 2.72
N VAL A 144 2.52 -13.74 1.95
CA VAL A 144 2.83 -13.42 0.54
C VAL A 144 3.48 -12.05 0.44
N MET A 145 2.92 -11.05 1.11
CA MET A 145 3.43 -9.68 1.14
C MET A 145 3.20 -9.06 2.51
N SER A 146 4.12 -8.22 2.97
CA SER A 146 3.91 -7.34 4.12
C SER A 146 3.97 -5.88 3.70
N VAL A 147 3.17 -5.05 4.35
CA VAL A 147 3.15 -3.60 4.17
C VAL A 147 3.31 -2.95 5.53
N ALA A 148 4.19 -1.98 5.66
CA ALA A 148 4.40 -1.21 6.88
C ALA A 148 4.52 0.29 6.57
N ILE A 149 4.11 1.12 7.53
CA ILE A 149 4.24 2.58 7.52
C ILE A 149 4.89 3.00 8.84
N ASP A 150 5.83 3.94 8.78
CA ASP A 150 6.54 4.46 9.93
C ASP A 150 5.66 5.35 10.84
N ASP A 151 6.13 5.64 12.05
CA ASP A 151 5.38 6.45 13.02
C ASP A 151 5.13 7.88 12.54
N ARG A 152 5.99 8.40 11.67
CA ARG A 152 5.83 9.73 11.07
C ARG A 152 4.83 9.73 9.92
N GLN A 153 4.38 8.56 9.47
CA GLN A 153 3.53 8.39 8.31
C GLN A 153 4.15 9.07 7.08
N VAL A 154 5.47 9.02 6.94
CA VAL A 154 6.21 9.58 5.79
C VAL A 154 6.68 8.44 4.90
N ASN A 155 7.25 7.41 5.51
CA ASN A 155 7.84 6.29 4.80
C ASN A 155 7.02 5.02 5.03
N GLY A 156 7.11 4.12 4.07
CA GLY A 156 6.59 2.78 4.18
C GLY A 156 7.48 1.79 3.47
N VAL A 157 7.22 0.52 3.73
CA VAL A 157 7.93 -0.60 3.11
C VAL A 157 6.89 -1.60 2.62
N ILE A 158 7.07 -2.07 1.40
CA ILE A 158 6.31 -3.18 0.80
C ILE A 158 7.31 -4.31 0.56
N SER A 159 7.11 -5.45 1.22
CA SER A 159 8.02 -6.60 1.14
C SER A 159 7.29 -7.81 0.57
N LEU A 160 7.77 -8.39 -0.53
CA LEU A 160 7.25 -9.64 -1.09
C LEU A 160 8.05 -10.83 -0.56
N TRP A 161 7.35 -11.86 -0.11
CA TRP A 161 7.95 -13.04 0.52
C TRP A 161 7.85 -14.29 -0.35
N ARG A 162 7.05 -14.25 -1.42
CA ARG A 162 6.88 -15.37 -2.35
C ARG A 162 7.78 -15.20 -3.57
N SER A 163 8.58 -16.21 -3.85
CA SER A 163 9.45 -16.29 -5.02
C SER A 163 8.72 -16.79 -6.27
N GLN A 164 9.36 -16.68 -7.43
CA GLN A 164 8.89 -17.24 -8.71
C GLN A 164 7.51 -16.73 -9.15
N LEU A 165 7.17 -15.49 -8.76
CA LEU A 165 5.97 -14.82 -9.25
C LEU A 165 6.23 -14.25 -10.64
N GLU A 166 5.23 -14.33 -11.52
CA GLU A 166 5.29 -13.67 -12.81
C GLU A 166 5.37 -12.14 -12.63
N PRO A 167 6.05 -11.41 -13.54
CA PRO A 167 6.17 -9.95 -13.42
C PRO A 167 4.83 -9.21 -13.30
N ALA A 168 3.80 -9.69 -13.99
CA ALA A 168 2.45 -9.11 -13.91
C ALA A 168 1.82 -9.29 -12.51
N THR A 169 2.07 -10.42 -11.86
CA THR A 169 1.63 -10.69 -10.49
C THR A 169 2.41 -9.86 -9.48
N VAL A 170 3.71 -9.68 -9.70
CA VAL A 170 4.53 -8.78 -8.89
C VAL A 170 3.98 -7.35 -8.98
N GLU A 171 3.73 -6.82 -10.18
CA GLU A 171 3.13 -5.49 -10.34
C GLU A 171 1.75 -5.39 -9.67
N GLU A 172 0.88 -6.39 -9.83
CA GLU A 172 -0.43 -6.43 -9.17
C GLU A 172 -0.31 -6.37 -7.63
N LEU A 173 0.55 -7.21 -7.04
CA LEU A 173 0.76 -7.24 -5.59
C LEU A 173 1.35 -5.93 -5.08
N VAL A 174 2.32 -5.35 -5.79
CA VAL A 174 2.92 -4.07 -5.43
C VAL A 174 1.87 -2.96 -5.46
N VAL A 175 1.08 -2.87 -6.53
CA VAL A 175 -0.01 -1.89 -6.67
C VAL A 175 -1.05 -2.07 -5.57
N VAL A 176 -1.42 -3.30 -5.23
CA VAL A 176 -2.29 -3.61 -4.09
C VAL A 176 -1.66 -3.15 -2.77
N GLY A 177 -0.37 -3.38 -2.55
CA GLY A 177 0.37 -2.89 -1.39
C GLY A 177 0.37 -1.37 -1.27
N ILE A 178 0.59 -0.66 -2.39
CA ILE A 178 0.52 0.80 -2.46
C ILE A 178 -0.89 1.28 -2.09
N SER A 179 -1.94 0.65 -2.65
CA SER A 179 -3.33 1.03 -2.35
C SER A 179 -3.64 0.91 -0.86
N LYS A 180 -3.08 -0.11 -0.18
CA LYS A 180 -3.25 -0.30 1.27
C LYS A 180 -2.62 0.85 2.07
N ILE A 181 -1.44 1.31 1.66
CA ILE A 181 -0.80 2.48 2.27
C ILE A 181 -1.64 3.73 2.06
N GLU A 182 -2.09 3.97 0.83
CA GLU A 182 -2.89 5.16 0.49
C GLU A 182 -4.25 5.18 1.20
N ASP A 183 -4.91 4.03 1.34
CA ASP A 183 -6.16 3.90 2.09
C ASP A 183 -5.97 4.28 3.56
N TYR A 184 -4.92 3.76 4.21
CA TYR A 184 -4.62 4.13 5.59
C TYR A 184 -4.33 5.63 5.74
N ARG A 185 -3.52 6.20 4.85
CA ARG A 185 -3.24 7.65 4.87
C ARG A 185 -4.51 8.46 4.62
N ARG A 186 -5.43 7.99 3.78
CA ARG A 186 -6.74 8.61 3.57
C ARG A 186 -7.55 8.61 4.87
N MET A 187 -7.65 7.47 5.54
CA MET A 187 -8.36 7.35 6.81
C MET A 187 -7.80 8.34 7.87
N LEU A 188 -6.48 8.45 7.97
CA LEU A 188 -5.83 9.39 8.89
C LEU A 188 -6.13 10.86 8.57
N ARG A 189 -6.14 11.25 7.29
CA ARG A 189 -6.55 12.61 6.90
C ARG A 189 -8.01 12.90 7.26
N THR A 190 -8.89 11.93 7.01
CA THR A 190 -10.32 12.06 7.31
C THR A 190 -10.59 12.14 8.82
N SER A 191 -9.75 11.54 9.65
CA SER A 191 -9.94 11.57 11.11
C SER A 191 -9.66 12.93 11.75
N LYS A 192 -9.04 13.90 11.04
CA LYS A 192 -8.63 15.25 11.51
C LYS A 192 -7.75 15.30 12.77
N THR A 193 -7.51 14.16 13.39
CA THR A 193 -6.72 13.95 14.60
C THR A 193 -5.29 13.51 14.29
N ALA A 194 -4.99 13.17 13.04
CA ALA A 194 -3.67 12.78 12.57
C ALA A 194 -3.18 13.74 11.47
N SER A 195 -1.92 14.18 11.58
CA SER A 195 -1.25 14.95 10.53
C SER A 195 -0.41 14.01 9.67
N VAL A 196 -0.74 13.93 8.38
CA VAL A 196 0.03 13.15 7.41
C VAL A 196 1.22 13.99 6.95
N GLN A 197 2.44 13.57 7.32
CA GLN A 197 3.67 14.27 6.97
C GLN A 197 4.19 13.88 5.57
N ALA A 198 5.14 14.68 5.06
CA ALA A 198 5.83 14.45 3.80
C ALA A 198 7.32 14.78 3.94
N ALA A 199 8.17 14.06 3.22
CA ALA A 199 9.59 14.31 3.10
C ALA A 199 9.88 15.33 1.99
N ALA A 200 11.04 16.01 2.12
CA ALA A 200 11.59 16.84 1.06
C ALA A 200 12.20 15.99 -0.08
N SER A 201 12.77 14.83 0.25
CA SER A 201 13.42 13.90 -0.69
C SER A 201 13.31 12.44 -0.23
N ALA A 202 13.66 11.50 -1.10
CA ALA A 202 13.75 10.09 -0.78
C ALA A 202 15.22 9.65 -0.68
N ALA A 203 15.64 9.23 0.51
CA ALA A 203 17.03 8.85 0.79
C ALA A 203 17.46 7.51 0.14
N TRP A 204 16.50 6.67 -0.25
CA TRP A 204 16.75 5.38 -0.88
C TRP A 204 17.00 5.49 -2.39
N LEU A 205 16.67 6.63 -3.00
CA LEU A 205 17.07 6.92 -4.37
C LEU A 205 18.53 7.33 -4.37
N ALA A 206 19.32 6.74 -5.27
CA ALA A 206 20.66 7.25 -5.53
C ALA A 206 20.53 8.68 -6.07
N ALA A 207 21.22 9.64 -5.43
CA ALA A 207 21.34 10.98 -5.99
C ALA A 207 22.00 10.86 -7.36
N SER A 208 21.34 11.43 -8.39
CA SER A 208 21.92 11.56 -9.73
C SER A 208 22.98 12.64 -9.74
#